data_AF-A0A2W5ZFE0-F1
#
_entry.id   AF-A0A2W5ZFE0-F1
#
_cell.length_a   1.000
_cell.length_b   1.000
_cell.length_c   1.000
_cell.angle_alpha   90.00
_cell.angle_beta   90.00
_cell.angle_gamma   90.00
#
_symmetry.space_group_name_H-M   'P 1'
#
loop_
_entity.id
_entity.type
_entity.pdbx_description
1 polymer ?
#
loop_
_entity_poly.entity_id
_entity_poly.type
_entity_poly.pdbx_seq_one_letter_code
_entity_poly.pdbx_strand_id
1 'polypeptide(L)'
;MGIGRGLLIGAAAGAAGTTALNAVTYLDMAIRARPTSSTPQETVKKLASEAHVAIPGNDEARQNRLAGLGPLAGLVTGVGVGAVLGIGRSAGWRPGVLISTLAATVGALVGSNGPMTVLGVT
;
A
#
# COMPACT_ATOMS: atom_id res chain seq x y z
N MET A 1 -13.87 -14.70 -17.59
CA MET A 1 -13.51 -14.85 -16.16
C MET A 1 -14.45 -13.92 -15.41
N GLY A 2 -15.24 -14.40 -14.44
CA GLY A 2 -16.19 -13.52 -13.74
C GLY A 2 -15.45 -12.41 -12.99
N ILE A 3 -16.04 -11.21 -12.94
CA ILE A 3 -15.46 -10.02 -12.30
C ILE A 3 -15.07 -10.31 -10.84
N GLY A 4 -15.91 -11.03 -10.09
CA GLY A 4 -15.60 -11.41 -8.71
C GLY A 4 -14.38 -12.32 -8.57
N ARG A 5 -14.13 -13.22 -9.52
CA ARG A 5 -12.92 -14.08 -9.53
C ARG A 5 -11.68 -13.27 -9.89
N GLY A 6 -11.81 -12.29 -10.80
CA GLY A 6 -10.73 -11.35 -11.12
C GLY A 6 -10.31 -10.51 -9.93
N LEU A 7 -11.28 -9.95 -9.20
CA LEU A 7 -11.07 -9.20 -7.96
C LEU A 7 -10.31 -10.03 -6.91
N LEU A 8 -10.78 -11.23 -6.59
CA LEU A 8 -10.17 -12.07 -5.55
C LEU A 8 -8.74 -12.50 -5.91
N ILE A 9 -8.50 -12.89 -7.16
CA ILE A 9 -7.17 -13.28 -7.64
C ILE A 9 -6.24 -12.06 -7.64
N GLY A 10 -6.74 -10.90 -8.08
CA GLY A 10 -6.01 -9.64 -8.04
C GLY A 10 -5.62 -9.22 -6.63
N ALA A 11 -6.58 -9.27 -5.69
CA ALA A 11 -6.36 -8.96 -4.28
C ALA A 11 -5.32 -9.91 -3.64
N ALA A 12 -5.42 -11.21 -3.92
CA ALA A 12 -4.46 -12.21 -3.45
C ALA A 12 -3.05 -11.97 -4.03
N ALA A 13 -2.95 -11.62 -5.32
CA ALA A 13 -1.68 -11.27 -5.94
C ALA A 13 -1.07 -10.00 -5.33
N GLY A 14 -1.89 -8.98 -5.05
CA GLY A 14 -1.49 -7.77 -4.33
C GLY A 14 -0.96 -8.08 -2.92
N ALA A 15 -1.70 -8.89 -2.16
CA ALA A 15 -1.28 -9.35 -0.83
C ALA A 15 0.05 -10.13 -0.88
N ALA A 16 0.21 -11.02 -1.85
CA ALA A 16 1.44 -11.80 -2.02
C ALA A 16 2.64 -10.88 -2.36
N GLY A 17 2.45 -9.90 -3.25
CA GLY A 17 3.48 -8.93 -3.60
C GLY A 17 3.91 -8.09 -2.40
N THR A 18 2.96 -7.55 -1.63
CA THR A 18 3.28 -6.80 -0.41
C THR A 18 3.94 -7.68 0.66
N THR A 19 3.51 -8.93 0.80
CA THR A 19 4.13 -9.89 1.72
C THR A 19 5.58 -10.17 1.35
N ALA A 20 5.86 -10.41 0.06
CA ALA A 20 7.22 -10.60 -0.42
C ALA A 20 8.09 -9.36 -0.16
N LEU A 21 7.55 -8.15 -0.42
CA LEU A 21 8.26 -6.90 -0.16
C LEU A 21 8.57 -6.72 1.34
N ASN A 22 7.61 -7.00 2.22
CA ASN A 22 7.81 -6.96 3.67
C ASN A 22 8.84 -8.00 4.13
N ALA A 23 8.78 -9.22 3.59
CA ALA A 23 9.74 -10.27 3.91
C ALA A 23 11.18 -9.87 3.53
N VAL A 24 11.38 -9.32 2.33
CA VAL A 24 12.70 -8.80 1.90
C VAL A 24 13.14 -7.64 2.79
N THR A 25 12.22 -6.75 3.14
CA THR A 25 12.51 -5.60 4.02
C THR A 25 12.98 -6.06 5.40
N TYR A 26 12.28 -6.99 6.02
CA TYR A 26 12.64 -7.52 7.34
C TYR A 26 13.89 -8.41 7.29
N LEU A 27 14.08 -9.17 6.21
CA LEU A 27 15.30 -9.94 6.00
C LEU A 27 16.52 -9.03 5.86
N ASP A 28 16.41 -7.93 5.11
CA ASP A 28 17.46 -6.93 5.00
C ASP A 28 17.76 -6.27 6.36
N MET A 29 16.74 -6.00 7.17
CA MET A 29 16.92 -5.53 8.55
C MET A 29 17.66 -6.53 9.43
N ALA A 30 17.29 -7.81 9.35
CA ALA A 30 17.93 -8.87 10.13
C ALA A 30 19.39 -9.11 9.72
N ILE A 31 19.68 -9.10 8.41
CA ILE A 31 21.03 -9.32 7.89
C ILE A 31 21.95 -8.11 8.14
N ARG A 32 21.44 -6.89 7.90
CA ARG A 32 22.25 -5.66 8.01
C ARG A 32 22.21 -5.01 9.40
N ALA A 33 21.45 -5.57 10.34
CA ALA A 33 21.20 -4.98 11.67
C ALA A 33 20.76 -3.50 11.63
N ARG A 34 20.06 -3.09 10.55
CA ARG A 34 19.61 -1.70 10.38
C ARG A 34 18.31 -1.48 11.15
N PRO A 35 18.11 -0.31 11.79
CA PRO A 35 16.88 -0.03 12.50
C PRO A 35 15.66 -0.04 11.57
N THR A 36 14.49 -0.29 12.15
CA THR A 36 13.23 -0.15 11.45
C THR A 36 13.08 1.27 10.93
N SER A 37 12.72 1.40 9.65
CA SER A 37 12.52 2.71 9.04
C SER A 37 11.34 3.41 9.70
N SER A 38 11.53 4.66 10.13
CA SER A 38 10.48 5.54 10.68
C SER A 38 9.63 6.22 9.59
N THR A 39 10.05 6.11 8.33
CA THR A 39 9.38 6.72 7.18
C THR A 39 7.89 6.34 7.05
N PRO A 40 7.45 5.07 7.25
CA PRO A 40 6.02 4.73 7.23
C PRO A 40 5.21 5.42 8.32
N GLN A 41 5.79 5.65 9.50
CA GLN A 41 5.14 6.35 10.61
C GLN A 41 4.98 7.84 10.30
N GLU A 42 6.00 8.46 9.70
CA GLU A 42 5.92 9.85 9.24
C GLU A 42 4.89 10.03 8.13
N THR A 43 4.80 9.08 7.18
CA THR A 43 3.79 9.11 6.11
C THR A 43 2.38 9.03 6.69
N VAL A 44 2.12 8.13 7.64
CA VAL A 44 0.80 8.05 8.30
C VAL A 44 0.51 9.29 9.11
N LYS A 45 1.51 9.82 9.83
CA LYS A 45 1.35 11.04 10.63
C LYS A 45 1.00 12.24 9.74
N LYS A 46 1.69 12.40 8.61
CA LYS A 46 1.34 13.42 7.60
C LYS A 46 -0.04 13.17 7.03
N LEU A 47 -0.35 11.94 6.62
CA LEU A 47 -1.66 11.60 6.05
C LEU A 47 -2.82 11.83 7.03
N ALA A 48 -2.65 11.49 8.31
CA ALA A 48 -3.64 11.73 9.36
C ALA A 48 -3.79 13.23 9.68
N SER A 49 -2.69 13.99 9.63
CA SER A 49 -2.70 15.45 9.76
C SER A 49 -3.46 16.10 8.61
N GLU A 50 -3.20 15.69 7.37
CA GLU A 50 -3.87 16.20 6.18
C GLU A 50 -5.36 15.79 6.16
N ALA A 51 -5.67 14.55 6.54
CA ALA A 51 -7.04 14.06 6.65
C ALA A 51 -7.82 14.63 7.87
N HIS A 52 -7.18 15.47 8.70
CA HIS A 52 -7.75 16.01 9.94
C HIS A 52 -8.28 14.92 10.89
N VAL A 53 -7.71 13.71 10.82
CA VAL A 53 -8.06 12.58 11.68
C VAL A 53 -7.11 12.57 12.87
N ALA A 54 -7.62 12.93 14.04
CA ALA A 54 -6.87 12.80 15.27
C ALA A 54 -6.66 11.32 15.60
N ILE A 55 -5.40 10.88 15.64
CA ILE A 55 -5.05 9.53 16.12
C ILE A 55 -5.18 9.54 17.65
N PRO A 56 -6.15 8.84 18.25
CA PRO A 56 -6.42 8.93 19.67
C PRO A 56 -5.33 8.21 20.49
N GLY A 57 -5.02 8.70 21.70
CA GLY A 57 -4.10 8.06 22.65
C GLY A 57 -3.09 9.03 23.26
N ASN A 58 -2.52 8.67 24.41
CA ASN A 58 -1.34 9.35 24.97
C ASN A 58 -0.11 9.19 24.05
N ASP A 59 0.99 9.89 24.31
CA ASP A 59 2.14 9.95 23.39
C ASP A 59 2.68 8.56 22.99
N GLU A 60 2.79 7.63 23.93
CA GLU A 60 3.22 6.25 23.66
C GLU A 60 2.17 5.44 22.88
N ALA A 61 0.90 5.48 23.26
CA ALA A 61 -0.16 4.78 22.54
C ALA A 61 -0.31 5.32 21.10
N ARG A 62 -0.11 6.62 20.90
CA ARG A 62 -0.15 7.25 19.58
C ARG A 62 1.01 6.79 18.71
N GLN A 63 2.22 6.70 19.26
CA GLN A 63 3.40 6.18 18.55
C GLN A 63 3.21 4.71 18.15
N ASN A 64 2.68 3.88 19.06
CA ASN A 64 2.39 2.47 18.76
C ASN A 64 1.32 2.32 17.68
N ARG A 65 0.28 3.16 17.68
CA ARG A 65 -0.73 3.19 16.62
C ARG A 65 -0.14 3.60 15.28
N LEU A 66 0.70 4.64 15.25
CA LEU A 66 1.40 5.07 14.03
C LEU A 66 2.31 3.98 13.47
N ALA A 67 3.03 3.27 14.36
CA ALA A 67 3.88 2.15 13.99
C ALA A 67 3.11 0.98 13.36
N GLY A 68 1.88 0.71 13.82
CA GLY A 68 1.00 -0.29 13.22
C GLY A 68 0.29 0.18 11.95
N LEU A 69 -0.14 1.43 11.89
CA LEU A 69 -0.89 1.99 10.75
C LEU A 69 -0.06 2.12 9.48
N GLY A 70 1.25 2.38 9.60
CA GLY A 70 2.16 2.50 8.44
C GLY A 70 2.18 1.26 7.56
N PRO A 71 2.55 0.09 8.10
CA PRO A 71 2.52 -1.16 7.36
C PRO A 71 1.12 -1.54 6.84
N LEU A 72 0.06 -1.24 7.60
CA LEU A 72 -1.32 -1.53 7.21
C LEU A 72 -1.76 -0.71 5.98
N ALA A 73 -1.41 0.57 5.91
CA ALA A 73 -1.70 1.40 4.74
C ALA A 73 -1.03 0.85 3.46
N GLY A 74 0.20 0.35 3.59
CA GLY A 74 0.90 -0.33 2.48
C GLY A 74 0.21 -1.60 2.02
N LEU A 75 -0.30 -2.42 2.95
CA LEU A 75 -1.08 -3.62 2.64
C LEU A 75 -2.40 -3.29 1.94
N VAL A 76 -3.16 -2.32 2.45
CA VAL A 76 -4.42 -1.88 1.82
C VAL A 76 -4.16 -1.40 0.39
N THR A 77 -3.11 -0.61 0.20
CA THR A 77 -2.72 -0.11 -1.13
C THR A 77 -2.35 -1.26 -2.07
N GLY A 78 -1.49 -2.19 -1.64
CA GLY A 78 -1.07 -3.33 -2.46
C GLY A 78 -2.22 -4.25 -2.85
N VAL A 79 -3.10 -4.57 -1.90
CA VAL A 79 -4.32 -5.38 -2.14
C VAL A 79 -5.29 -4.64 -3.06
N GLY A 80 -5.51 -3.35 -2.83
CA GLY A 80 -6.41 -2.52 -3.65
C GLY A 80 -5.96 -2.41 -5.10
N VAL A 81 -4.67 -2.12 -5.34
CA VAL A 81 -4.09 -2.07 -6.69
C VAL A 81 -4.20 -3.44 -7.37
N GLY A 82 -3.86 -4.51 -6.66
CA GLY A 82 -4.00 -5.88 -7.17
C GLY A 82 -5.45 -6.19 -7.57
N ALA A 83 -6.43 -5.84 -6.74
CA ALA A 83 -7.85 -6.05 -7.01
C ALA A 83 -8.32 -5.29 -8.27
N VAL A 84 -7.94 -4.02 -8.42
CA VAL A 84 -8.29 -3.20 -9.59
C VAL A 84 -7.70 -3.79 -10.88
N LEU A 85 -6.42 -4.21 -10.85
CA LEU A 85 -5.79 -4.86 -12.00
C LEU A 85 -6.44 -6.21 -12.32
N GLY A 86 -6.83 -6.97 -11.29
CA GLY A 86 -7.55 -8.23 -11.43
C GLY A 86 -8.93 -8.06 -12.09
N ILE A 87 -9.66 -7.02 -11.73
CA ILE A 87 -10.91 -6.63 -12.40
C ILE A 87 -10.62 -6.27 -13.87
N GLY A 88 -9.66 -5.39 -14.14
CA GLY A 88 -9.31 -4.99 -15.51
C GLY A 88 -8.96 -6.19 -16.39
N ARG A 89 -8.18 -7.15 -15.85
CA ARG A 89 -7.80 -8.37 -16.55
C ARG A 89 -8.99 -9.31 -16.81
N SER A 90 -9.97 -9.33 -15.91
CA SER A 90 -11.22 -10.07 -16.12
C SER A 90 -12.15 -9.43 -17.15
N ALA A 91 -12.06 -8.10 -17.34
CA ALA A 91 -12.77 -7.32 -18.33
C ALA A 91 -12.15 -7.38 -19.75
N GLY A 92 -11.11 -8.20 -19.95
CA GLY A 92 -10.46 -8.40 -21.25
C GLY A 92 -9.16 -7.61 -21.44
N TRP A 93 -8.76 -6.77 -20.49
CA TRP A 93 -7.51 -6.03 -20.56
C TRP A 93 -6.31 -6.94 -20.24
N ARG A 94 -5.62 -7.41 -21.28
CA ARG A 94 -4.47 -8.32 -21.18
C ARG A 94 -3.22 -7.71 -21.81
N PRO A 95 -2.73 -6.57 -21.32
CA PRO A 95 -1.53 -5.98 -21.86
C PRO A 95 -0.30 -6.83 -21.50
N GLY A 96 0.80 -6.65 -22.23
CA GLY A 96 2.08 -7.32 -21.96
C GLY A 96 2.64 -6.99 -20.57
N VAL A 97 3.56 -7.83 -20.09
CA VAL A 97 4.11 -7.77 -18.72
C VAL A 97 4.57 -6.35 -18.32
N LEU A 98 5.25 -5.65 -19.23
CA LEU A 98 5.78 -4.30 -19.01
C LEU A 98 4.68 -3.25 -18.71
N ILE A 99 3.56 -3.33 -19.43
CA ILE A 99 2.46 -2.38 -19.26
C ILE A 99 1.70 -2.71 -17.98
N SER A 100 1.55 -3.98 -17.64
CA SER A 100 0.93 -4.37 -16.35
C SER A 100 1.78 -3.98 -15.15
N THR A 101 3.10 -4.07 -15.22
CA THR A 101 3.98 -3.59 -14.14
C THR A 101 3.92 -2.08 -14.03
N LEU A 102 4.00 -1.34 -15.14
CA LEU A 102 3.85 0.13 -15.12
C LEU A 102 2.51 0.56 -14.54
N ALA A 103 1.40 -0.08 -14.94
CA ALA A 103 0.08 0.23 -14.40
C ALA A 103 -0.02 -0.09 -12.90
N ALA A 104 0.61 -1.17 -12.43
CA ALA A 104 0.69 -1.47 -11.01
C ALA A 104 1.52 -0.42 -10.25
N THR A 105 2.66 0.00 -10.80
CA THR A 105 3.51 1.04 -10.20
C THR A 105 2.78 2.36 -10.13
N VAL A 106 2.16 2.81 -11.22
CA VAL A 106 1.37 4.06 -11.28
C VAL A 106 0.16 3.95 -10.36
N GLY A 107 -0.54 2.82 -10.35
CA GLY A 107 -1.67 2.58 -9.45
C GLY A 107 -1.27 2.62 -7.98
N ALA A 108 -0.11 2.06 -7.62
CA ALA A 108 0.43 2.16 -6.27
C ALA A 108 0.88 3.58 -5.92
N LEU A 109 1.46 4.31 -6.88
CA LEU A 109 1.90 5.68 -6.71
C LEU A 109 0.70 6.61 -6.52
N VAL A 110 -0.35 6.46 -7.33
CA VAL A 110 -1.62 7.20 -7.23
C VAL A 110 -2.44 6.72 -6.03
N GLY A 111 -2.40 5.45 -5.64
CA GLY A 111 -3.05 4.99 -4.41
C GLY A 111 -2.41 5.57 -3.16
N SER A 112 -1.08 5.69 -3.17
CA SER A 112 -0.31 6.25 -2.05
C SER A 112 -0.35 7.78 -2.03
N ASN A 113 -0.33 8.44 -3.20
CA ASN A 113 -0.26 9.91 -3.32
C ASN A 113 -1.59 10.57 -3.69
N GLY A 114 -2.55 9.82 -4.21
CA GLY A 114 -3.87 10.30 -4.62
C GLY A 114 -4.68 10.92 -3.48
N PRO A 115 -4.59 10.44 -2.22
CA PRO A 115 -5.17 11.19 -1.11
C PRO A 115 -4.60 12.61 -1.01
N MET A 116 -3.30 12.81 -1.23
CA MET A 116 -2.67 14.14 -1.17
C MET A 116 -3.08 15.05 -2.35
N THR A 117 -3.32 14.48 -3.54
CA THR A 117 -3.79 15.25 -4.71
C THR A 117 -5.29 15.55 -4.68
N VAL A 118 -6.12 14.61 -4.23
CA VAL A 118 -7.58 14.81 -4.08
C VAL A 118 -7.89 15.78 -2.94
N LEU A 119 -7.03 15.84 -1.92
CA LEU A 119 -7.15 16.78 -0.80
C LEU A 119 -6.48 18.15 -1.07
N GLY A 120 -5.89 18.38 -2.24
CA GLY A 120 -5.43 19.71 -2.67
C GLY A 120 -4.19 20.22 -1.95
N VAL A 121 -3.19 19.37 -1.72
CA VAL A 121 -1.90 19.75 -1.09
C VAL A 121 -0.80 20.06 -2.14
N THR A 122 -1.19 20.19 -3.42
CA THR A 122 -0.38 20.77 -4.51
C THR A 122 -1.23 21.63 -5.41
#